data_AF-A0A542ANI5-F1
#
_entry.id   AF-A0A542ANI5-F1
#
_cell.length_a   1.000
_cell.length_b   1.000
_cell.length_c   1.000
_cell.angle_alpha   90.00
_cell.angle_beta   90.00
_cell.angle_gamma   90.00
#
_symmetry.space_group_name_H-M   'P 1'
#
loop_
_entity.id
_entity.type
_entity.pdbx_description
1 polymer ?
#
loop_
_entity_poly.entity_id
_entity_poly.type
_entity_poly.pdbx_seq_one_letter_code
_entity_poly.pdbx_strand_id
1 'polypeptide(L)'
;MERLSQKTLHKMLLYDLDEHVAAQHSDISKKPLLIDLDSYPSKLKVYLFNCTCPPGGRTTDEYKIQLILENQKRNERCHIDNSDGRTVLLMGYAIPLIDVEDGVYIIWQTDMHVNAAYSANLQVTLPYMLKALATDVFTYKKYGNNERMVLCDRKHIYQAIKKRKDWDTEEMIK
;
A
#
# COMPACT_ATOMS: atom_id res chain seq x y z
N MET A 1 -17.05 -9.47 0.87
CA MET A 1 -15.74 -8.88 1.17
C MET A 1 -15.99 -7.46 1.66
N GLU A 2 -15.64 -7.20 2.92
CA GLU A 2 -15.99 -5.96 3.60
C GLU A 2 -15.06 -4.82 3.17
N ARG A 3 -15.63 -3.64 2.93
CA ARG A 3 -14.86 -2.42 2.67
C ARG A 3 -14.75 -1.66 3.99
N LEU A 4 -13.53 -1.51 4.48
CA LEU A 4 -13.24 -0.81 5.73
C LEU A 4 -13.32 0.71 5.54
N SER A 5 -13.73 1.42 6.59
CA SER A 5 -13.64 2.89 6.61
C SER A 5 -12.18 3.34 6.54
N GLN A 6 -11.93 4.54 6.02
CA GLN A 6 -10.55 5.05 5.93
C GLN A 6 -9.89 5.15 7.32
N LYS A 7 -10.67 5.62 8.30
CA LYS A 7 -10.23 5.72 9.69
C LYS A 7 -9.84 4.35 10.26
N THR A 8 -10.59 3.30 9.90
CA THR A 8 -10.29 1.91 10.32
C THR A 8 -8.98 1.44 9.70
N LEU A 9 -8.79 1.62 8.39
CA LEU A 9 -7.55 1.24 7.71
C LEU A 9 -6.31 1.89 8.32
N HIS A 10 -6.37 3.19 8.59
CA HIS A 10 -5.26 3.92 9.21
C HIS A 10 -5.01 3.50 10.65
N LYS A 11 -6.06 3.24 11.44
CA LYS A 11 -5.91 2.71 12.80
C LYS A 11 -5.23 1.35 12.81
N MET A 12 -5.64 0.45 11.91
CA MET A 12 -5.01 -0.87 11.80
C MET A 12 -3.54 -0.74 11.42
N LEU A 13 -3.21 0.08 10.41
CA LEU A 13 -1.83 0.30 10.02
C LEU A 13 -0.97 0.85 11.18
N LEU A 14 -1.49 1.82 11.94
CA LEU A 14 -0.77 2.37 13.09
C LEU A 14 -0.58 1.34 14.20
N TYR A 15 -1.60 0.53 14.47
CA TYR A 15 -1.53 -0.58 15.44
C TYR A 15 -0.53 -1.66 15.00
N ASP A 16 -0.50 -2.00 13.71
CA ASP A 16 0.42 -3.01 13.18
C ASP A 16 1.88 -2.50 13.10
N LEU A 17 2.07 -1.17 13.18
CA LEU A 17 3.38 -0.52 13.27
C LEU A 17 3.79 -0.17 14.71
N ASP A 18 2.93 -0.41 15.71
CA ASP A 18 2.93 0.24 17.03
C ASP A 18 4.32 0.40 17.67
N GLU A 19 5.10 -0.67 17.76
CA GLU A 19 6.45 -0.66 18.37
C GLU A 19 7.48 0.22 17.65
N HIS A 20 7.16 0.75 16.47
CA HIS A 20 8.02 1.58 15.64
C HIS A 20 7.51 3.03 15.48
N VAL A 21 6.32 3.38 15.96
CA VAL A 21 5.71 4.70 15.73
C VAL A 21 6.23 5.73 16.75
N ALA A 22 6.81 6.83 16.25
CA ALA A 22 7.45 7.90 17.04
C ALA A 22 6.48 8.84 17.77
N ALA A 23 5.31 8.37 18.17
CA ALA A 23 4.21 9.13 18.79
C ALA A 23 3.49 10.18 17.92
N GLN A 24 3.95 10.51 16.70
CA GLN A 24 3.28 11.51 15.85
C GLN A 24 2.80 10.93 14.51
N HIS A 25 1.53 11.18 14.21
CA HIS A 25 0.91 10.93 12.91
C HIS A 25 -0.11 12.04 12.57
N SER A 26 -0.44 12.22 11.29
CA SER A 26 -1.48 13.17 10.87
C SER A 26 -2.89 12.66 11.20
N ASP A 27 -3.91 13.46 10.87
CA ASP A 27 -5.32 13.06 11.01
C ASP A 27 -5.62 11.76 10.24
N ILE A 28 -5.99 10.71 10.99
CA ILE A 28 -6.28 9.37 10.47
C ILE A 28 -7.52 9.30 9.56
N SER A 29 -8.32 10.36 9.49
CA SER A 29 -9.46 10.43 8.57
C SER A 29 -9.08 10.90 7.16
N LYS A 30 -7.90 11.50 6.99
CA LYS A 30 -7.44 12.13 5.73
C LYS A 30 -6.44 11.28 4.98
N LYS A 31 -6.26 11.56 3.68
CA LYS A 31 -5.23 10.91 2.84
C LYS A 31 -4.30 11.97 2.24
N PRO A 32 -2.97 11.77 2.25
CA PRO A 32 -2.25 10.62 2.81
C PRO A 32 -2.21 10.65 4.35
N LEU A 33 -1.91 9.50 4.96
CA LEU A 33 -1.50 9.43 6.35
C LEU A 33 0.00 9.71 6.44
N LEU A 34 0.38 10.73 7.20
CA LEU A 34 1.77 11.03 7.53
C LEU A 34 2.11 10.34 8.85
N ILE A 35 3.21 9.57 8.87
CA ILE A 35 3.66 8.83 10.06
C ILE A 35 5.13 9.14 10.25
N ASP A 36 5.53 9.45 11.48
CA ASP A 36 6.93 9.49 11.88
C ASP A 36 7.24 8.21 12.67
N LEU A 37 8.32 7.54 12.30
CA LEU A 37 8.80 6.30 12.92
C LEU A 37 10.08 6.56 13.71
N ASP A 38 10.26 5.87 14.83
CA ASP A 38 11.47 5.94 15.68
C ASP A 38 12.65 5.16 15.08
N SER A 39 12.45 4.57 13.91
CA SER A 39 13.40 3.69 13.22
C SER A 39 13.39 3.96 11.72
N TYR A 40 14.32 3.33 10.99
CA TYR A 40 14.38 3.47 9.53
C TYR A 40 13.28 2.62 8.85
N PRO A 41 12.55 3.16 7.85
CA PRO A 41 12.53 4.56 7.41
C PRO A 41 11.80 5.49 8.37
N SER A 42 12.40 6.64 8.72
CA SER A 42 11.92 7.50 9.80
C SER A 42 10.68 8.34 9.50
N LYS A 43 10.36 8.57 8.22
CA LYS A 43 9.19 9.38 7.83
C LYS A 43 8.47 8.76 6.66
N LEU A 44 7.17 8.52 6.83
CA LEU A 44 6.29 7.92 5.85
C LEU A 44 5.20 8.89 5.39
N LYS A 45 4.79 8.75 4.13
CA LYS A 45 3.60 9.35 3.51
C LYS A 45 2.80 8.23 2.85
N VAL A 46 1.73 7.79 3.49
CA VAL A 46 1.01 6.55 3.13
C VAL A 46 -0.32 6.85 2.45
N TYR A 47 -0.48 6.37 1.22
CA TYR A 47 -1.75 6.34 0.50
C TYR A 47 -2.34 4.93 0.58
N LEU A 48 -3.14 4.67 1.62
CA LEU A 48 -3.74 3.36 1.86
C LEU A 48 -5.18 3.27 1.33
N PHE A 49 -5.47 2.23 0.55
CA PHE A 49 -6.77 1.97 -0.06
C PHE A 49 -7.29 0.58 0.31
N ASN A 50 -8.62 0.42 0.29
CA ASN A 50 -9.21 -0.92 0.29
C ASN A 50 -8.89 -1.59 -1.05
N CYS A 51 -8.29 -2.77 -1.02
CA CYS A 51 -8.01 -3.61 -2.17
C CYS A 51 -9.07 -4.72 -2.21
N THR A 52 -9.95 -4.68 -3.22
CA THR A 52 -11.16 -5.52 -3.24
C THR A 52 -11.27 -6.26 -4.57
N CYS A 53 -11.98 -7.39 -4.54
CA CYS A 53 -12.41 -8.14 -5.72
C CYS A 53 -13.92 -7.89 -5.95
N PRO A 54 -14.31 -6.80 -6.66
CA PRO A 54 -15.72 -6.48 -6.84
C PRO A 54 -16.44 -7.54 -7.68
N PRO A 55 -17.70 -7.90 -7.33
CA PRO A 55 -18.48 -8.86 -8.11
C PRO A 55 -18.73 -8.34 -9.54
N GLY A 56 -18.48 -9.20 -10.54
CA GLY A 56 -18.66 -8.89 -11.97
C GLY A 56 -17.37 -8.71 -12.79
N GLY A 57 -16.19 -8.77 -12.17
CA GLY A 57 -14.90 -8.93 -12.87
C GLY A 57 -14.73 -10.36 -13.38
N ARG A 58 -14.20 -10.54 -14.60
CA ARG A 58 -14.11 -11.84 -15.29
C ARG A 58 -13.15 -12.85 -14.63
N THR A 59 -12.37 -12.42 -13.64
CA THR A 59 -11.36 -13.21 -12.92
C THR A 59 -11.64 -13.13 -11.41
N THR A 60 -12.03 -14.25 -10.81
CA THR A 60 -12.40 -14.36 -9.38
C THR A 60 -11.21 -14.25 -8.43
N ASP A 61 -10.01 -14.08 -8.97
CA ASP A 61 -8.73 -14.10 -8.29
C ASP A 61 -7.98 -12.77 -8.38
N GLU A 62 -8.59 -11.70 -8.92
CA GLU A 62 -7.93 -10.40 -9.06
C GLU A 62 -8.53 -9.33 -8.13
N TYR A 63 -7.66 -8.74 -7.31
CA TYR A 63 -7.99 -7.68 -6.38
C TYR A 63 -7.40 -6.38 -6.88
N LYS A 64 -8.11 -5.28 -6.65
CA LYS A 64 -7.68 -3.97 -7.10
C LYS A 64 -7.98 -2.85 -6.12
N ILE A 65 -7.15 -1.83 -6.18
CA ILE A 65 -7.47 -0.49 -5.67
C ILE A 65 -7.83 0.42 -6.84
N GLN A 66 -8.62 1.46 -6.55
CA GLN A 66 -8.83 2.58 -7.46
C GLN A 66 -8.04 3.77 -6.93
N LEU A 67 -7.01 4.18 -7.65
CA LEU A 67 -6.16 5.31 -7.28
C LEU A 67 -6.88 6.62 -7.58
N ILE A 68 -7.36 7.25 -6.50
CA ILE A 68 -7.99 8.58 -6.52
C ILE A 68 -7.40 9.34 -5.33
N LEU A 69 -6.63 10.39 -5.60
CA LEU A 69 -6.04 11.22 -4.55
C LEU A 69 -7.06 12.25 -4.03
N GLU A 70 -6.84 12.75 -2.81
CA GLU A 70 -7.66 13.82 -2.25
C GLU A 70 -7.61 15.04 -3.19
N ASN A 71 -8.79 15.62 -3.48
CA ASN A 71 -8.98 16.74 -4.41
C ASN A 71 -8.70 16.48 -5.90
N GLN A 72 -8.34 15.26 -6.32
CA GLN A 72 -8.19 14.94 -7.74
C GLN A 72 -9.55 14.90 -8.44
N LYS A 73 -9.71 15.66 -9.53
CA LYS A 73 -10.95 15.68 -10.32
C LYS A 73 -10.91 14.68 -11.47
N ARG A 74 -12.10 14.39 -12.02
CA ARG A 74 -12.23 13.57 -13.23
C ARG A 74 -11.43 14.21 -14.38
N ASN A 75 -10.71 13.38 -15.13
CA ASN A 75 -9.79 13.78 -16.21
C ASN A 75 -8.47 14.43 -15.77
N GLU A 76 -8.21 14.56 -14.46
CA GLU A 76 -6.90 14.97 -13.96
C GLU A 76 -5.98 13.77 -13.75
N ARG A 77 -4.68 13.96 -13.99
CA ARG A 77 -3.65 13.02 -13.56
C ARG A 77 -3.40 13.20 -12.07
N CYS A 78 -3.07 12.12 -11.37
CA CYS A 78 -2.66 12.24 -9.98
C CYS A 78 -1.33 12.99 -9.91
N HIS A 79 -1.11 13.70 -8.81
CA HIS A 79 0.18 14.29 -8.49
C HIS A 79 0.58 13.80 -7.10
N ILE A 80 1.54 12.88 -7.06
CA ILE A 80 2.11 12.38 -5.81
C ILE A 80 3.30 13.26 -5.45
N ASP A 81 3.08 14.18 -4.52
CA ASP A 81 4.15 15.03 -4.01
C ASP A 81 5.13 14.24 -3.14
N ASN A 82 6.41 14.22 -3.55
CA ASN A 82 7.54 13.58 -2.85
C ASN A 82 8.61 14.60 -2.39
N SER A 83 8.30 15.90 -2.43
CA SER A 83 9.27 16.98 -2.17
C SER A 83 9.65 17.13 -0.68
N ASP A 84 8.83 16.61 0.23
CA ASP A 84 9.03 16.72 1.69
C ASP A 84 10.01 15.69 2.28
N GLY A 85 10.67 14.91 1.43
CA GLY A 85 11.65 13.90 1.83
C GLY A 85 11.06 12.68 2.54
N ARG A 86 9.73 12.56 2.62
CA ARG A 86 9.07 11.38 3.19
C ARG A 86 9.14 10.21 2.22
N THR A 87 9.25 8.99 2.76
CA THR A 87 9.07 7.78 1.96
C THR A 87 7.61 7.65 1.59
N VAL A 88 7.30 7.79 0.31
CA VAL A 88 5.93 7.68 -0.19
C VAL A 88 5.58 6.22 -0.43
N LEU A 89 4.47 5.77 0.14
CA LEU A 89 3.98 4.40 0.03
C LEU A 89 2.59 4.41 -0.59
N LEU A 90 2.46 3.79 -1.76
CA LEU A 90 1.17 3.49 -2.38
C LEU A 90 0.73 2.08 -1.97
N MET A 91 -0.32 2.00 -1.15
CA MET A 91 -0.67 0.78 -0.44
C MET A 91 -2.13 0.35 -0.61
N GLY A 92 -2.34 -0.96 -0.53
CA GLY A 92 -3.64 -1.60 -0.51
C GLY A 92 -3.75 -2.52 0.69
N TYR A 93 -4.96 -2.66 1.21
CA TYR A 93 -5.29 -3.67 2.20
C TYR A 93 -6.37 -4.58 1.64
N ALA A 94 -6.07 -5.87 1.53
CA ALA A 94 -7.00 -6.89 1.07
C ALA A 94 -7.35 -7.85 2.22
N ILE A 95 -8.59 -8.35 2.20
CA ILE A 95 -9.04 -9.42 3.11
C ILE A 95 -9.38 -10.63 2.22
N PRO A 96 -8.39 -11.45 1.85
CA PRO A 96 -8.60 -12.56 0.91
C PRO A 96 -9.29 -13.77 1.55
N LEU A 97 -9.25 -13.86 2.89
CA LEU A 97 -9.89 -14.90 3.69
C LEU A 97 -11.15 -14.34 4.39
N ILE A 98 -11.58 -14.99 5.48
CA ILE A 98 -12.83 -14.66 6.17
C ILE A 98 -12.62 -13.57 7.23
N ASP A 99 -11.52 -13.64 7.99
CA ASP A 99 -11.24 -12.70 9.08
C ASP A 99 -10.48 -11.47 8.58
N VAL A 100 -10.83 -10.29 9.11
CA VAL A 100 -10.09 -9.05 8.88
C VAL A 100 -8.66 -9.14 9.42
N GLU A 101 -8.41 -9.96 10.44
CA GLU A 101 -7.08 -10.22 10.99
C GLU A 101 -6.19 -11.00 10.01
N ASP A 102 -6.78 -11.75 9.07
CA ASP A 102 -6.09 -12.49 8.01
C ASP A 102 -5.83 -11.62 6.76
N GLY A 103 -5.79 -10.29 6.94
CA GLY A 103 -5.59 -9.37 5.85
C GLY A 103 -4.14 -9.27 5.37
N VAL A 104 -3.99 -8.80 4.14
CA VAL A 104 -2.71 -8.66 3.44
C VAL A 104 -2.53 -7.20 3.07
N TYR A 105 -1.38 -6.64 3.44
CA TYR A 105 -0.91 -5.37 2.91
C TYR A 105 -0.18 -5.59 1.59
N ILE A 106 -0.44 -4.69 0.62
CA ILE A 106 0.22 -4.67 -0.67
C ILE A 106 0.83 -3.28 -0.85
N ILE A 107 2.11 -3.22 -1.20
CA ILE A 107 2.86 -1.99 -1.45
C ILE A 107 3.33 -2.01 -2.91
N TRP A 108 2.81 -1.08 -3.71
CA TRP A 108 3.20 -0.91 -5.11
C TRP A 108 4.39 0.04 -5.26
N GLN A 109 5.17 -0.16 -6.33
CA GLN A 109 6.24 0.75 -6.73
C GLN A 109 5.66 2.14 -7.07
N THR A 110 5.99 3.15 -6.28
CA THR A 110 5.25 4.43 -6.32
C THR A 110 5.61 5.30 -7.53
N ASP A 111 6.87 5.29 -7.94
CA ASP A 111 7.40 5.96 -9.14
C ASP A 111 6.67 5.57 -10.43
N MET A 112 6.22 4.32 -10.54
CA MET A 112 5.44 3.82 -11.68
C MET A 112 4.03 4.43 -11.77
N HIS A 113 3.57 5.13 -10.74
CA HIS A 113 2.19 5.65 -10.62
C HIS A 113 2.10 7.15 -10.34
N VAL A 114 3.21 7.91 -10.40
CA VAL A 114 3.22 9.35 -10.08
C VAL A 114 2.32 10.21 -10.97
N ASN A 115 1.97 9.73 -12.18
CA ASN A 115 1.13 10.40 -13.18
C ASN A 115 -0.07 9.53 -13.63
N ALA A 116 -0.56 8.66 -12.75
CA ALA A 116 -1.70 7.81 -13.03
C ALA A 116 -2.96 8.63 -13.36
N ALA A 117 -3.82 8.09 -14.24
CA ALA A 117 -5.10 8.72 -14.56
C ALA A 117 -6.07 8.62 -13.35
N TYR A 118 -7.07 9.50 -13.33
CA TYR A 118 -8.18 9.40 -12.36
C TYR A 118 -8.79 7.99 -12.35
N SER A 119 -8.86 7.37 -11.16
CA SER A 119 -9.39 6.01 -10.98
C SER A 119 -8.60 4.92 -11.72
N ALA A 120 -7.27 5.10 -11.86
CA ALA A 120 -6.39 4.05 -12.34
C ALA A 120 -6.47 2.82 -11.41
N ASN A 121 -6.53 1.63 -12.01
CA ASN A 121 -6.56 0.39 -11.26
C ASN A 121 -5.14 -0.11 -11.00
N LEU A 122 -4.81 -0.38 -9.75
CA LEU A 122 -3.64 -1.16 -9.39
C LEU A 122 -4.11 -2.51 -8.90
N GLN A 123 -3.59 -3.56 -9.54
CA GLN A 123 -4.06 -4.94 -9.38
C GLN A 123 -3.02 -5.84 -8.75
N VAL A 124 -3.51 -6.83 -8.01
CA VAL A 124 -2.78 -7.93 -7.39
C VAL A 124 -3.64 -9.20 -7.46
N THR A 125 -3.02 -10.37 -7.60
CA THR A 125 -3.75 -11.64 -7.71
C THR A 125 -3.77 -12.40 -6.38
N LEU A 126 -4.81 -13.20 -6.16
CA LEU A 126 -4.99 -14.03 -4.98
C LEU A 126 -3.81 -14.96 -4.70
N PRO A 127 -3.19 -15.65 -5.69
CA PRO A 127 -2.02 -16.49 -5.42
C PRO A 127 -0.84 -15.75 -4.79
N TYR A 128 -0.65 -14.45 -5.08
CA TYR A 128 0.42 -13.66 -4.47
C TYR A 128 0.10 -13.28 -3.03
N MET A 129 -1.17 -12.98 -2.73
CA MET A 129 -1.61 -12.73 -1.36
C MET A 129 -1.54 -14.00 -0.51
N LEU A 130 -1.91 -15.16 -1.06
CA LEU A 130 -1.76 -16.44 -0.36
C LEU A 130 -0.29 -16.78 -0.07
N LYS A 131 0.63 -16.44 -0.99
CA LYS A 131 2.08 -16.56 -0.72
C LYS A 131 2.51 -15.64 0.42
N ALA A 132 2.05 -14.39 0.43
CA ALA A 132 2.35 -13.42 1.48
C ALA A 132 1.78 -13.82 2.86
N LEU A 133 0.72 -14.63 2.92
CA LEU A 133 0.22 -15.21 4.18
C LEU A 133 1.06 -16.43 4.63
N ALA A 134 1.75 -17.08 3.70
CA ALA A 134 2.60 -18.25 3.98
C ALA A 134 4.08 -17.88 4.26
N THR A 135 4.44 -16.61 4.11
CA THR A 135 5.81 -16.09 4.28
C THR A 135 5.77 -14.70 4.88
N ASP A 136 6.73 -14.34 5.73
CA ASP A 136 6.78 -13.02 6.39
C ASP A 136 6.62 -11.84 5.42
N VAL A 137 7.42 -11.81 4.35
CA VAL A 137 7.36 -10.79 3.30
C VAL A 137 7.54 -11.43 1.92
N PHE A 138 6.55 -11.27 1.05
CA PHE A 138 6.61 -11.72 -0.33
C PHE A 138 6.88 -10.57 -1.29
N THR A 139 7.82 -10.75 -2.20
CA THR A 139 8.17 -9.76 -3.23
C THR A 139 7.89 -10.31 -4.62
N TYR A 140 7.30 -9.48 -5.48
CA TYR A 140 7.02 -9.87 -6.85
C TYR A 140 7.40 -8.77 -7.84
N LYS A 141 7.89 -9.17 -9.02
CA LYS A 141 8.15 -8.29 -10.15
C LYS A 141 7.25 -8.69 -11.30
N LYS A 142 6.35 -7.80 -11.71
CA LYS A 142 5.42 -8.05 -12.81
C LYS A 142 6.18 -8.24 -14.13
N TYR A 143 5.79 -9.29 -14.85
CA TYR A 143 6.22 -9.49 -16.22
C TYR A 143 5.63 -8.39 -17.12
N GLY A 144 6.40 -7.92 -18.10
CA GLY A 144 5.97 -6.89 -19.06
C GLY A 144 6.39 -5.47 -18.66
N ASN A 145 5.89 -4.94 -17.53
CA ASN A 145 6.19 -3.56 -17.10
C ASN A 145 7.28 -3.47 -16.01
N ASN A 146 7.79 -4.60 -15.50
CA ASN A 146 8.80 -4.67 -14.44
C ASN A 146 8.38 -4.05 -13.10
N GLU A 147 7.11 -3.71 -12.90
CA GLU A 147 6.61 -3.12 -11.65
C GLU A 147 6.84 -4.09 -10.49
N ARG A 148 7.44 -3.59 -9.41
CA ARG A 148 7.66 -4.36 -8.19
C ARG A 148 6.53 -4.15 -7.19
N MET A 149 6.24 -5.20 -6.43
CA MET A 149 5.30 -5.18 -5.32
C MET A 149 5.92 -5.88 -4.11
N VAL A 150 5.64 -5.36 -2.92
CA VAL A 150 5.90 -6.02 -1.64
C VAL A 150 4.54 -6.35 -1.02
N LEU A 151 4.38 -7.57 -0.53
CA LEU A 151 3.18 -8.04 0.13
C LEU A 151 3.56 -8.65 1.48
N CYS A 152 2.73 -8.48 2.49
CA CYS A 152 2.91 -9.12 3.79
C CYS A 152 1.55 -9.30 4.48
N ASP A 153 1.50 -10.19 5.47
CA ASP A 153 0.44 -10.17 6.46
C ASP A 153 0.51 -8.89 7.32
N ARG A 154 -0.36 -8.80 8.32
CA ARG A 154 -0.40 -7.65 9.23
C ARG A 154 0.86 -7.52 10.11
N LYS A 155 1.40 -8.64 10.59
CA LYS A 155 2.49 -8.67 11.58
C LYS A 155 3.83 -8.21 11.00
N HIS A 156 3.99 -8.32 9.68
CA HIS A 156 5.26 -8.06 9.01
C HIS A 156 5.28 -6.75 8.21
N ILE A 157 4.34 -5.84 8.48
CA ILE A 157 4.23 -4.58 7.72
C ILE A 157 5.47 -3.70 7.82
N TYR A 158 6.11 -3.64 8.99
CA TYR A 158 7.33 -2.86 9.16
C TYR A 158 8.48 -3.40 8.28
N GLN A 159 8.67 -4.72 8.25
CA GLN A 159 9.66 -5.41 7.43
C GLN A 159 9.39 -5.19 5.94
N ALA A 160 8.12 -5.22 5.53
CA ALA A 160 7.71 -4.92 4.16
C ALA A 160 8.00 -3.46 3.76
N ILE A 161 7.74 -2.50 4.64
CA ILE A 161 8.05 -1.08 4.42
C ILE A 161 9.56 -0.88 4.28
N LYS A 162 10.37 -1.49 5.15
CA LYS A 162 11.83 -1.44 5.06
C LYS A 162 12.31 -2.02 3.73
N LYS A 163 11.82 -3.20 3.35
CA LYS A 163 12.15 -3.85 2.07
C LYS A 163 11.80 -2.97 0.87
N ARG A 164 10.63 -2.32 0.90
CA ARG A 164 10.20 -1.38 -0.14
C ARG A 164 11.15 -0.19 -0.24
N LYS A 165 11.58 0.37 0.90
CA LYS A 165 12.48 1.52 0.94
C LYS A 165 13.88 1.17 0.47
N ASP A 166 14.41 0.01 0.87
CA ASP A 166 15.73 -0.46 0.44
C ASP A 166 15.80 -0.51 -1.10
N TRP A 167 14.73 -0.97 -1.76
CA TRP A 167 14.64 -0.94 -3.22
C TRP A 167 14.64 0.47 -3.83
N ASP A 168 13.97 1.46 -3.21
CA ASP A 168 14.05 2.85 -3.70
C ASP A 168 15.50 3.34 -3.66
N THR A 169 16.23 3.00 -2.59
CA THR A 169 17.64 3.37 -2.45
C THR A 169 18.52 2.65 -3.47
N GLU A 170 18.29 1.36 -3.72
CA GLU A 170 19.01 0.60 -4.76
C GLU A 170 18.80 1.18 -6.17
N GLU A 171 17.61 1.65 -6.51
CA GLU A 171 17.33 2.23 -7.83
C GLU A 171 17.92 3.65 -7.97
N MET A 172 18.03 4.43 -6.88
CA MET A 172 18.65 5.77 -6.92
C MET A 172 20.18 5.74 -7.13
N ILE A 173 20.83 4.62 -6.83
CA ILE A 173 22.30 4.46 -6.93
C ILE A 173 22.73 3.90 -8.30
N LYS A 174 21.78 3.47 -9.13
CA LYS A 174 22.02 3.00 -10.50
C LYS A 174 22.00 4.14 -11.51
#